data_AF-A0A7R8W3Z0-F1
#
_entry.id   AF-A0A7R8W3Z0-F1
#
_cell.length_a   1.000
_cell.length_b   1.000
_cell.length_c   1.000
_cell.angle_alpha   90.00
_cell.angle_beta   90.00
_cell.angle_gamma   90.00
#
_symmetry.space_group_name_H-M   'P 1'
#
loop_
_entity.id
_entity.type
_entity.pdbx_description
1 polymer ?
#
loop_
_entity_poly.entity_id
_entity_poly.type
_entity_poly.pdbx_seq_one_letter_code
_entity_poly.pdbx_strand_id
1 'polypeptide(L)'
;MSWNQGGGGYGDDEGTTEFFVPSDQVGRIIGKGGSRISEIKYESGANINVARESTGNGETQITVRGSDTARNHAKQMIMDIVNQTGGGGGRQGGGGGGRGYGGGGGRY
;
A
#
# COMPACT_ATOMS: atom_id res chain seq x y z
N MET A 1 -9.44 17.37 46.46
CA MET A 1 -10.01 16.12 45.92
C MET A 1 -9.68 16.05 44.43
N SER A 2 -8.95 15.04 43.97
CA SER A 2 -8.67 14.81 42.54
C SER A 2 -9.19 13.43 42.14
N TRP A 3 -10.14 13.41 41.19
CA TRP A 3 -10.58 12.25 40.41
C TRP A 3 -10.99 12.84 39.04
N ASN A 4 -10.03 12.98 38.11
CA ASN A 4 -9.66 12.00 37.08
C ASN A 4 -10.83 11.79 36.10
N GLN A 5 -10.94 12.69 35.12
CA GLN A 5 -10.42 12.57 33.74
C GLN A 5 -11.45 11.87 32.85
N GLY A 6 -11.91 12.63 31.85
CA GLY A 6 -12.97 12.25 30.95
C GLY A 6 -12.69 10.92 30.26
N GLY A 7 -13.68 10.03 30.33
CA GLY A 7 -13.85 8.98 29.36
C GLY A 7 -14.24 9.63 28.04
N GLY A 8 -13.25 9.89 27.19
CA GLY A 8 -13.48 10.24 25.80
C GLY A 8 -14.21 9.08 25.14
N GLY A 9 -15.46 9.32 24.75
CA GLY A 9 -16.19 8.41 23.89
C GLY A 9 -15.39 8.25 22.61
N TYR A 10 -14.87 7.05 22.36
CA TYR A 10 -14.37 6.63 21.06
C TYR A 10 -15.59 6.49 20.16
N GLY A 11 -16.10 7.64 19.69
CA GLY A 11 -17.07 7.67 18.62
C GLY A 11 -16.46 6.98 17.43
N ASP A 12 -17.18 6.01 16.91
CA ASP A 12 -17.24 5.54 15.53
C ASP A 12 -17.33 6.70 14.53
N ASP A 13 -16.36 7.61 14.53
CA ASP A 13 -16.32 8.74 13.61
C ASP A 13 -15.91 8.21 12.23
N GLU A 14 -16.92 7.82 11.45
CA GLU A 14 -16.86 7.71 9.99
C GLU A 14 -16.58 9.09 9.36
N GLY A 15 -15.41 9.61 9.64
CA GLY A 15 -14.83 10.78 9.00
C GLY A 15 -14.26 10.49 7.61
N THR A 16 -13.87 11.59 6.98
CA THR A 16 -13.17 11.62 5.70
C THR A 16 -11.79 12.22 5.94
N THR A 17 -10.75 11.60 5.40
CA THR A 17 -9.38 12.14 5.41
C THR A 17 -8.92 12.36 3.99
N GLU A 18 -8.38 13.54 3.73
CA GLU A 18 -7.92 13.95 2.42
C GLU A 18 -6.45 14.33 2.50
N PHE A 19 -5.66 13.88 1.53
CA PHE A 19 -4.24 14.20 1.47
C PHE A 19 -3.77 14.29 0.03
N PHE A 20 -2.67 15.02 -0.16
CA PHE A 20 -2.06 15.24 -1.46
C PHE A 20 -0.84 14.33 -1.61
N VAL A 21 -0.71 13.71 -2.77
CA VAL A 21 0.47 12.93 -3.15
C VAL A 21 0.98 13.41 -4.50
N PRO A 22 2.29 13.36 -4.76
CA PRO A 22 2.84 13.71 -6.07
C PRO A 22 2.25 12.79 -7.15
N SER A 23 1.86 13.37 -8.29
CA SER A 23 1.29 12.61 -9.42
C SER A 23 2.24 11.54 -9.95
N ASP A 24 3.55 11.73 -9.79
CA ASP A 24 4.60 10.74 -10.11
C ASP A 24 4.45 9.44 -9.28
N GLN A 25 4.05 9.57 -8.01
CA GLN A 25 3.90 8.44 -7.09
C GLN A 25 2.48 7.85 -7.14
N VAL A 26 1.47 8.63 -7.55
CA VAL A 26 0.08 8.17 -7.73
C VAL A 26 -0.03 7.02 -8.70
N GLY A 27 0.69 7.07 -9.82
CA GLY A 27 0.71 5.96 -10.78
C GLY A 27 1.18 4.64 -10.14
N ARG A 28 2.09 4.70 -9.16
CA ARG A 28 2.55 3.53 -8.40
C ARG A 28 1.54 3.07 -7.37
N ILE A 29 0.89 3.99 -6.66
CA ILE A 29 -0.19 3.68 -5.71
C ILE A 29 -1.34 2.95 -6.42
N ILE A 30 -1.73 3.42 -7.61
CA ILE A 30 -2.78 2.80 -8.45
C ILE A 30 -2.30 1.43 -8.96
N GLY A 31 -1.04 1.34 -9.38
CA GLY A 31 -0.49 0.16 -10.03
C GLY A 31 -1.03 -0.02 -11.45
N LYS A 32 -0.42 -0.95 -12.20
CA LYS A 32 -0.84 -1.24 -13.58
C LYS A 32 -2.30 -1.71 -13.59
N GLY A 33 -3.18 -0.95 -14.24
CA GLY A 33 -4.61 -1.24 -14.36
C GLY A 33 -5.44 -1.04 -13.08
N GLY A 34 -4.92 -0.34 -12.06
CA GLY A 34 -5.67 -0.12 -10.81
C GLY A 34 -5.65 -1.28 -9.82
N SER A 35 -4.82 -2.30 -10.05
CA SER A 35 -4.75 -3.51 -9.23
C SER A 35 -4.34 -3.19 -7.78
N ARG A 36 -3.34 -2.31 -7.58
CA ARG A 36 -2.78 -2.03 -6.25
C ARG A 36 -3.70 -1.16 -5.42
N ILE A 37 -4.28 -0.10 -5.99
CA ILE A 37 -5.28 0.71 -5.27
C ILE A 37 -6.53 -0.10 -4.93
N SER A 38 -6.91 -1.05 -5.77
CA SER A 38 -8.03 -1.96 -5.48
C SER A 38 -7.73 -2.85 -4.27
N GLU A 39 -6.51 -3.37 -4.20
CA GLU A 39 -6.04 -4.16 -3.06
C GLU A 39 -6.01 -3.33 -1.78
N ILE A 40 -5.42 -2.13 -1.79
CA ILE A 40 -5.38 -1.24 -0.62
C ILE A 40 -6.79 -0.93 -0.09
N LYS A 41 -7.74 -0.64 -0.99
CA LYS A 41 -9.15 -0.43 -0.61
C LYS A 41 -9.74 -1.65 0.09
N TYR A 42 -9.46 -2.83 -0.45
CA TYR A 42 -9.95 -4.09 0.10
C TYR A 42 -9.29 -4.43 1.45
N GLU A 43 -7.96 -4.30 1.54
CA GLU A 43 -7.17 -4.58 2.76
C GLU A 43 -7.47 -3.60 3.89
N SER A 44 -7.62 -2.31 3.58
CA SER A 44 -7.96 -1.29 4.58
C SER A 44 -9.42 -1.33 4.99
N GLY A 45 -10.31 -1.89 4.15
CA GLY A 45 -11.75 -1.74 4.29
C GLY A 45 -12.23 -0.29 4.19
N ALA A 46 -11.37 0.63 3.70
CA ALA A 46 -11.69 2.04 3.53
C ALA A 46 -12.09 2.33 2.08
N ASN A 47 -12.96 3.32 1.90
CA ASN A 47 -13.33 3.80 0.59
C ASN A 47 -12.34 4.87 0.12
N ILE A 48 -11.50 4.52 -0.84
CA ILE A 48 -10.46 5.41 -1.37
C ILE A 48 -10.88 5.93 -2.75
N ASN A 49 -10.93 7.26 -2.87
CA ASN A 49 -11.20 7.97 -4.11
C ASN A 49 -9.95 8.78 -4.50
N VAL A 50 -9.53 8.65 -5.76
CA VAL A 50 -8.37 9.36 -6.30
C VAL A 50 -8.90 10.42 -7.27
N ALA A 51 -8.58 11.68 -7.00
CA ALA A 51 -8.94 12.77 -7.89
C ALA A 51 -8.30 12.56 -9.27
N ARG A 52 -9.10 12.77 -10.32
CA ARG A 52 -8.66 12.66 -11.72
C ARG A 52 -7.90 13.90 -12.17
N GLU A 53 -8.25 15.01 -11.54
CA GLU A 53 -7.68 16.32 -11.78
C GLU A 53 -6.50 16.47 -10.82
N SER A 54 -5.29 16.43 -11.37
CA SER A 54 -4.14 16.92 -10.64
C SER A 54 -4.33 18.41 -10.46
N THR A 55 -4.31 18.92 -9.23
CA THR A 55 -4.13 20.34 -8.97
C THR A 55 -2.87 20.72 -9.75
N GLY A 56 -2.93 21.69 -10.67
CA GLY A 56 -1.94 21.93 -11.74
C GLY A 56 -0.46 22.09 -11.34
N ASN A 57 -0.14 21.89 -10.06
CA ASN A 57 1.16 21.79 -9.41
C ASN A 57 1.78 20.37 -9.46
N GLY A 58 1.12 19.38 -10.07
CA GLY A 58 1.66 18.01 -10.17
C GLY A 58 1.40 17.15 -8.94
N GLU A 59 0.36 17.48 -8.17
CA GLU A 59 -0.12 16.71 -7.04
C GLU A 59 -1.54 16.20 -7.32
N THR A 60 -1.86 15.04 -6.75
CA THR A 60 -3.19 14.43 -6.84
C THR A 60 -3.77 14.30 -5.44
N GLN A 61 -5.01 14.73 -5.29
CA GLN A 61 -5.77 14.57 -4.05
C GLN A 61 -6.31 13.14 -3.93
N ILE A 62 -6.07 12.52 -2.78
CA ILE A 62 -6.64 11.23 -2.40
C ILE A 62 -7.56 11.45 -1.21
N THR A 63 -8.81 11.02 -1.37
CA THR A 63 -9.85 11.09 -0.35
C THR A 63 -10.12 9.68 0.17
N VAL A 64 -9.97 9.47 1.48
CA VAL A 64 -10.21 8.20 2.16
C VAL A 64 -11.37 8.36 3.13
N ARG A 65 -12.38 7.50 3.02
CA ARG A 65 -13.57 7.50 3.88
C ARG A 65 -13.72 6.16 4.59
N GLY A 66 -14.15 6.21 5.84
CA GLY A 66 -14.42 5.03 6.66
C GLY A 66 -14.04 5.28 8.11
N SER A 67 -13.96 4.21 8.90
CA SER A 67 -13.55 4.27 10.30
C SER A 67 -12.12 4.80 10.46
N ASP A 68 -11.82 5.37 11.64
CA ASP A 68 -10.48 5.88 11.92
C ASP A 68 -9.37 4.84 11.69
N THR A 69 -9.62 3.59 12.11
CA THR A 69 -8.71 2.46 11.86
C THR A 69 -8.53 2.21 10.36
N ALA A 70 -9.61 2.18 9.58
CA ALA A 70 -9.56 1.95 8.13
C ALA A 70 -8.80 3.08 7.41
N ARG A 71 -9.06 4.34 7.78
CA ARG A 71 -8.37 5.50 7.22
C ARG A 71 -6.88 5.49 7.54
N ASN A 72 -6.52 5.24 8.79
CA ASN A 72 -5.12 5.16 9.22
C ASN A 72 -4.38 4.03 8.50
N HIS A 73 -5.03 2.87 8.36
CA HIS A 73 -4.44 1.72 7.66
C HIS A 73 -4.25 2.01 6.16
N ALA A 74 -5.27 2.54 5.48
CA ALA A 74 -5.18 2.97 4.08
C ALA A 74 -4.06 4.00 3.88
N LYS A 75 -3.99 5.01 4.75
CA LYS A 75 -2.98 6.06 4.71
C LYS A 75 -1.57 5.47 4.87
N GLN A 76 -1.37 4.56 5.82
CA GLN A 76 -0.08 3.89 6.01
C GLN A 76 0.36 3.12 4.77
N MET A 77 -0.52 2.32 4.17
CA MET A 77 -0.21 1.58 2.94
C MET A 77 0.14 2.51 1.77
N ILE A 78 -0.61 3.61 1.61
CA ILE A 78 -0.35 4.58 0.55
C ILE A 78 0.99 5.29 0.78
N MET A 79 1.24 5.79 2.00
CA MET A 79 2.53 6.38 2.36
C MET A 79 3.67 5.39 2.18
N ASP A 80 3.49 4.13 2.57
CA ASP A 80 4.47 3.08 2.40
C ASP A 80 4.80 2.90 0.92
N ILE A 81 3.82 2.82 0.00
CA ILE A 81 4.09 2.71 -1.45
C ILE A 81 4.84 3.94 -2.00
N VAL A 82 4.48 5.14 -1.55
CA VAL A 82 5.17 6.39 -1.93
C VAL A 82 6.62 6.36 -1.46
N ASN A 83 6.86 5.91 -0.22
CA ASN A 83 8.19 5.82 0.38
C ASN A 83 8.99 4.58 -0.09
N GLN A 84 8.33 3.50 -0.50
CA GLN A 84 8.91 2.24 -1.01
C GLN A 84 9.49 2.38 -2.42
N THR A 85 9.81 3.61 -2.84
CA THR A 85 10.56 3.94 -4.06
C THR A 85 11.94 3.22 -4.18
N GLY A 86 12.30 2.28 -3.29
CA GLY A 86 13.53 1.48 -3.44
C GLY A 86 13.61 0.10 -2.79
N GLY A 87 12.51 -0.59 -2.41
CA GLY A 87 12.67 -1.74 -1.50
C GLY A 87 11.64 -2.86 -1.51
N GLY A 88 11.14 -3.28 -2.67
CA GLY A 88 10.25 -4.45 -2.80
C GLY A 88 10.93 -5.62 -3.48
N GLY A 89 12.13 -5.98 -3.03
CA GLY A 89 12.88 -7.15 -3.49
C GLY A 89 12.12 -8.44 -3.16
N GLY A 90 11.54 -9.06 -4.17
CA GLY A 90 10.86 -10.35 -4.04
C GLY A 90 10.58 -11.02 -5.38
N ARG A 91 11.39 -10.75 -6.41
CA ARG A 91 11.49 -11.64 -7.55
C ARG A 91 12.12 -12.94 -7.04
N GLN A 92 11.29 -13.87 -6.57
CA GLN A 92 11.65 -15.27 -6.47
C GLN A 92 11.69 -15.83 -7.89
N GLY A 93 12.72 -15.41 -8.62
CA GLY A 93 12.93 -15.67 -10.04
C GLY A 93 14.43 -15.78 -10.29
N GLY A 94 14.93 -17.00 -10.13
CA GLY A 94 16.30 -17.42 -10.45
C GLY A 94 16.42 -18.86 -9.95
N GLY A 95 16.48 -19.89 -10.79
CA GLY A 95 17.35 -20.01 -11.95
C GLY A 95 18.56 -20.84 -11.52
N GLY A 96 18.61 -22.11 -11.92
CA GLY A 96 19.66 -23.02 -11.51
C GLY A 96 19.52 -24.41 -12.08
N GLY A 97 19.39 -24.50 -13.41
CA GLY A 97 19.70 -25.75 -14.11
C GLY A 97 21.19 -26.08 -13.96
N GLY A 98 21.49 -27.38 -13.96
CA GLY A 98 22.84 -27.89 -14.13
C GLY A 98 23.43 -28.53 -12.88
N ARG A 99 23.55 -29.86 -12.94
CA ARG A 99 24.82 -30.59 -12.79
C ARG A 99 24.57 -32.06 -13.11
N GLY A 100 24.96 -32.44 -14.33
CA GLY A 100 25.13 -33.83 -14.70
C GLY A 100 26.17 -34.47 -13.78
N TYR A 101 25.78 -35.55 -13.14
CA TYR A 101 26.70 -36.47 -12.50
C TYR A 101 27.15 -37.47 -13.56
N GLY A 102 28.29 -37.17 -14.19
CA GLY A 102 29.14 -38.21 -14.74
C GLY A 102 29.69 -39.03 -13.58
N GLY A 103 29.43 -40.34 -13.58
CA GLY A 103 29.94 -41.28 -12.61
C GLY A 103 29.94 -42.66 -13.24
N GLY A 104 31.11 -43.09 -13.71
CA GLY A 104 31.27 -44.28 -14.54
C GLY A 104 31.16 -45.62 -13.82
N GLY A 105 31.41 -46.68 -14.57
CA GLY A 105 31.79 -47.97 -14.00
C GLY A 105 31.42 -49.17 -14.88
N GLY A 106 32.42 -50.01 -15.15
CA GLY A 106 32.24 -51.43 -15.44
C GLY A 106 32.38 -51.77 -16.93
N ARG A 107 33.59 -52.03 -17.44
CA ARG A 107 34.38 -53.27 -17.29
C ARG A 107 33.79 -54.45 -18.10
N TYR A 108 34.67 -54.89 -19.02
CA TYR A 108 34.73 -56.13 -19.81
C TYR A 108 33.60 -56.43 -20.79
#